data_AF-A0A9W6NEL4-F1
#
_entry.id   AF-A0A9W6NEL4-F1
#
_cell.length_a   1.000
_cell.length_b   1.000
_cell.length_c   1.000
_cell.angle_alpha   90.00
_cell.angle_beta   90.00
_cell.angle_gamma   90.00
#
_symmetry.space_group_name_H-M   'P 1'
#
loop_
_entity.id
_entity.type
_entity.pdbx_description
1 polymer ?
#
loop_
_entity_poly.entity_id
_entity_poly.type
_entity_poly.pdbx_seq_one_letter_code
_entity_poly.pdbx_strand_id
1 'polypeptide(L)'
;MNTPHLLFRGIALGTLLIAGSASAALIPPQGYYAPIESHKSKPPEEQCGAPPKPYTDKLVFRSKYEGSDEARATLNTKSEKAFRDSTASITELERGVSKQVMGYMRDGRQEQLDCALTWLTTWAQADALLSTDFNHTGKSMRKWALGSVSSAYLRLKFSESKPLAAYGTQSALIESWFAKLGEQVVKDWSYLPLKQVNNHSYWAAWSVMATAVATNRQDLFDWSVEQFRVGANQVDDQGFLPNELKRKQRALSYHNYALPPLAMIASFAQANNVDLRTENRDALSRLAKRVMEGVNNPADFAKKAGKKQDMTDLKIDAKYAWLEPYCTLYQCGADTLKWKQSMQPFKTFRLGGDLTRVYDPKAESKDGKKNS
;
A
#
# COMPACT_ATOMS: atom_id res chain seq x y z
N MET A 1 18.42 86.58 -12.70
CA MET A 1 17.33 85.64 -12.97
C MET A 1 17.96 84.35 -13.45
N ASN A 2 17.99 83.31 -12.60
CA ASN A 2 18.23 81.92 -12.99
C ASN A 2 17.99 81.04 -11.75
N THR A 3 16.85 80.37 -11.73
CA THR A 3 16.44 79.33 -10.77
C THR A 3 16.94 77.97 -11.28
N PRO A 4 17.47 77.07 -10.41
CA PRO A 4 17.78 75.70 -10.81
C PRO A 4 16.56 74.78 -10.61
N HIS A 5 16.32 73.91 -11.59
CA HIS A 5 15.31 72.85 -11.55
C HIS A 5 15.74 71.68 -10.64
N LEU A 6 14.89 71.32 -9.69
CA LEU A 6 15.00 70.09 -8.89
C LEU A 6 14.39 68.90 -9.65
N LEU A 7 15.20 67.88 -9.93
CA LEU A 7 14.79 66.58 -10.47
C LEU A 7 14.25 65.68 -9.35
N PHE A 8 12.95 65.41 -9.36
CA PHE A 8 12.33 64.38 -8.53
C PHE A 8 12.61 62.99 -9.13
N ARG A 9 13.41 62.17 -8.44
CA ARG A 9 13.52 60.73 -8.71
C ARG A 9 12.41 59.99 -7.96
N GLY A 10 11.40 59.53 -8.69
CA GLY A 10 10.40 58.60 -8.16
C GLY A 10 10.99 57.20 -8.03
N ILE A 11 11.02 56.66 -6.81
CA ILE A 11 11.35 55.26 -6.54
C ILE A 11 10.05 54.46 -6.61
N ALA A 12 9.89 53.63 -7.63
CA ALA A 12 8.80 52.67 -7.72
C ALA A 12 9.13 51.46 -6.82
N LEU A 13 8.42 51.33 -5.69
CA LEU A 13 8.42 50.11 -4.88
C LEU A 13 7.61 49.03 -5.63
N GLY A 14 8.30 48.04 -6.18
CA GLY A 14 7.67 46.83 -6.73
C GLY A 14 7.28 45.88 -5.60
N THR A 15 5.99 45.71 -5.36
CA THR A 15 5.43 44.68 -4.47
C THR A 15 5.58 43.31 -5.14
N LEU A 16 6.50 42.48 -4.64
CA LEU A 16 6.52 41.05 -4.96
C LEU A 16 5.30 40.37 -4.31
N LEU A 17 4.29 40.07 -5.11
CA LEU A 17 3.24 39.11 -4.75
C LEU A 17 3.87 37.71 -4.77
N ILE A 18 4.20 37.16 -3.60
CA ILE A 18 4.49 35.74 -3.45
C ILE A 18 3.15 35.01 -3.57
N ALA A 19 2.74 34.67 -4.79
CA ALA A 19 1.66 33.73 -5.02
C ALA A 19 2.16 32.35 -4.56
N GLY A 20 1.83 31.96 -3.33
CA GLY A 20 2.01 30.59 -2.88
C GLY A 20 1.23 29.67 -3.81
N SER A 21 1.94 28.89 -4.61
CA SER A 21 1.32 27.85 -5.43
C SER A 21 0.70 26.83 -4.48
N ALA A 22 -0.62 26.90 -4.27
CA ALA A 22 -1.33 25.84 -3.59
C ALA A 22 -1.19 24.58 -4.45
N SER A 23 -0.36 23.63 -4.01
CA SER A 23 -0.27 22.32 -4.67
C SER A 23 -1.66 21.70 -4.68
N ALA A 24 -2.04 21.10 -5.82
CA ALA A 24 -3.30 20.37 -5.90
C ALA A 24 -3.33 19.27 -4.82
N ALA A 25 -4.52 19.00 -4.27
CA ALA A 25 -4.66 17.93 -3.30
C ALA A 25 -4.29 16.58 -3.92
N LEU A 26 -3.58 15.75 -3.16
CA LEU A 26 -3.22 14.41 -3.58
C LEU A 26 -4.47 13.55 -3.81
N ILE A 27 -4.50 12.81 -4.91
CA ILE A 27 -5.64 11.97 -5.31
C ILE A 27 -5.25 10.51 -5.54
N PRO A 28 -6.15 9.55 -5.27
CA PRO A 28 -5.95 8.16 -5.67
C PRO A 28 -6.28 7.96 -7.17
N PRO A 29 -5.93 6.79 -7.75
CA PRO A 29 -6.39 6.40 -9.07
C PRO A 29 -7.92 6.43 -9.20
N GLN A 30 -8.42 6.65 -10.43
CA GLN A 30 -9.84 6.92 -10.72
C GLN A 30 -10.82 5.90 -10.10
N GLY A 31 -10.43 4.63 -10.01
CA GLY A 31 -11.26 3.57 -9.44
C GLY A 31 -11.70 3.78 -7.99
N TYR A 32 -10.96 4.59 -7.21
CA TYR A 32 -11.30 4.88 -5.82
C TYR A 32 -12.50 5.82 -5.66
N TYR A 33 -12.92 6.51 -6.73
CA TYR A 33 -14.08 7.37 -6.73
C TYR A 33 -15.40 6.61 -6.93
N ALA A 34 -15.34 5.31 -7.23
CA ALA A 34 -16.52 4.49 -7.44
C ALA A 34 -17.55 4.64 -6.29
N PRO A 35 -18.84 4.86 -6.61
CA PRO A 35 -19.88 4.92 -5.60
C PRO A 35 -20.10 3.55 -4.97
N ILE A 36 -20.89 3.53 -3.90
CA ILE A 36 -21.44 2.30 -3.34
C ILE A 36 -22.27 1.58 -4.43
N GLU A 37 -22.06 0.28 -4.59
CA GLU A 37 -22.66 -0.47 -5.71
C GLU A 37 -24.15 -0.72 -5.56
N SER A 38 -24.61 -0.96 -4.34
CA SER A 38 -26.01 -1.23 -4.03
C SER A 38 -26.34 -0.79 -2.61
N HIS A 39 -27.63 -0.52 -2.35
CA HIS A 39 -28.12 -0.22 -1.00
C HIS A 39 -29.03 -1.35 -0.53
N LYS A 40 -28.54 -2.17 0.40
CA LYS A 40 -29.32 -3.25 1.03
C LYS A 40 -29.84 -2.79 2.39
N SER A 41 -31.14 -3.02 2.62
CA SER A 41 -31.84 -2.62 3.85
C SER A 41 -31.82 -3.66 4.96
N LYS A 42 -31.54 -4.94 4.64
CA LYS A 42 -31.39 -5.98 5.67
C LYS A 42 -30.08 -5.75 6.43
N PRO A 43 -29.99 -6.08 7.72
CA PRO A 43 -28.71 -6.13 8.43
C PRO A 43 -27.77 -7.16 7.79
N PRO A 44 -26.44 -6.96 7.84
CA PRO A 44 -25.48 -7.97 7.41
C PRO A 44 -25.65 -9.25 8.25
N GLU A 45 -25.43 -10.42 7.64
CA GLU A 45 -25.51 -11.71 8.35
C GLU A 45 -24.53 -11.79 9.52
N GLU A 46 -23.38 -11.13 9.37
CA GLU A 46 -22.37 -11.00 10.42
C GLU A 46 -22.43 -9.58 11.00
N GLN A 47 -22.81 -9.50 12.28
CA GLN A 47 -22.87 -8.25 13.02
C GLN A 47 -21.46 -7.72 13.35
N CYS A 48 -21.36 -6.41 13.55
CA CYS A 48 -20.12 -5.78 14.00
C CYS A 48 -19.72 -6.29 15.39
N GLY A 49 -18.57 -6.97 15.49
CA GLY A 49 -17.96 -7.30 16.78
C GLY A 49 -17.33 -6.08 17.44
N ALA A 50 -16.99 -6.22 18.74
CA ALA A 50 -16.22 -5.21 19.45
C ALA A 50 -14.86 -4.95 18.75
N PRO A 51 -14.35 -3.71 18.75
CA PRO A 51 -13.01 -3.43 18.25
C PRO A 51 -11.96 -4.33 18.92
N PRO A 52 -11.01 -4.91 18.16
CA PRO A 52 -9.90 -5.64 18.76
C PRO A 52 -9.10 -4.70 19.65
N LYS A 53 -8.56 -5.21 20.75
CA LYS A 53 -7.79 -4.40 21.71
C LYS A 53 -6.66 -3.64 20.99
N PRO A 54 -6.65 -2.29 21.05
CA PRO A 54 -5.56 -1.50 20.48
C PRO A 54 -4.20 -1.94 21.01
N TYR A 55 -3.24 -2.14 20.11
CA TYR A 55 -1.90 -2.55 20.48
C TYR A 55 -1.05 -1.32 20.85
N THR A 56 -0.82 -1.11 22.14
CA THR A 56 -0.06 0.03 22.69
C THR A 56 1.27 -0.36 23.37
N ASP A 57 1.56 -1.66 23.43
CA ASP A 57 2.80 -2.19 24.00
C ASP A 57 4.01 -1.98 23.06
N LYS A 58 5.19 -2.41 23.53
CA LYS A 58 6.43 -2.47 22.73
C LYS A 58 6.24 -3.32 21.49
N LEU A 59 6.69 -2.83 20.33
CA LEU A 59 6.64 -3.59 19.08
C LEU A 59 7.84 -4.55 18.97
N VAL A 60 7.95 -5.48 19.91
CA VAL A 60 9.04 -6.46 19.97
C VAL A 60 8.46 -7.86 19.83
N PHE A 61 8.37 -8.33 18.59
CA PHE A 61 7.80 -9.64 18.26
C PHE A 61 8.86 -10.65 17.83
N ARG A 62 8.64 -11.93 18.13
CA ARG A 62 9.48 -13.01 17.60
C ARG A 62 9.34 -13.10 16.08
N SER A 63 10.45 -13.35 15.40
CA SER A 63 10.45 -13.58 13.95
C SER A 63 10.06 -15.03 13.66
N LYS A 64 9.21 -15.25 12.66
CA LYS A 64 8.92 -16.60 12.13
C LYS A 64 10.15 -17.32 11.54
N TYR A 65 11.23 -16.58 11.28
CA TYR A 65 12.50 -17.10 10.78
C TYR A 65 13.59 -17.15 11.87
N GLU A 66 13.21 -17.02 13.15
CA GLU A 66 14.16 -17.13 14.25
C GLU A 66 14.88 -18.49 14.23
N GLY A 67 16.22 -18.43 14.28
CA GLY A 67 17.10 -19.59 14.10
C GLY A 67 17.49 -19.88 12.63
N SER A 68 17.02 -19.11 11.65
CA SER A 68 17.53 -19.19 10.27
C SER A 68 18.95 -18.63 10.12
N ASP A 69 19.65 -19.10 9.09
CA ASP A 69 20.86 -18.45 8.57
C ASP A 69 20.57 -17.06 7.96
N GLU A 70 21.59 -16.40 7.42
CA GLU A 70 21.47 -15.07 6.83
C GLU A 70 20.43 -14.96 5.70
N ALA A 71 20.08 -16.08 5.04
CA ALA A 71 19.05 -16.09 4.01
C ALA A 71 17.64 -15.91 4.59
N ARG A 72 17.45 -16.10 5.91
CA ARG A 72 16.17 -15.97 6.61
C ARG A 72 15.04 -16.72 5.90
N ALA A 73 15.31 -17.96 5.47
CA ALA A 73 14.40 -18.71 4.59
C ALA A 73 13.80 -19.98 5.24
N THR A 74 14.26 -20.34 6.44
CA THR A 74 13.83 -21.54 7.19
C THR A 74 12.76 -21.17 8.21
N LEU A 75 11.54 -21.68 8.04
CA LEU A 75 10.43 -21.39 8.93
C LEU A 75 10.60 -22.11 10.26
N ASN A 76 10.46 -21.38 11.36
CA ASN A 76 10.34 -21.93 12.70
C ASN A 76 8.87 -21.92 13.13
N THR A 77 8.24 -23.09 13.18
CA THR A 77 6.79 -23.22 13.44
C THR A 77 6.40 -22.74 14.84
N LYS A 78 7.26 -22.93 15.84
CA LYS A 78 7.04 -22.43 17.21
C LYS A 78 7.12 -20.90 17.25
N SER A 79 8.13 -20.31 16.63
CA SER A 79 8.27 -18.85 16.57
C SER A 79 7.19 -18.21 15.69
N GLU A 80 6.72 -18.91 14.65
CA GLU A 80 5.56 -18.48 13.86
C GLU A 80 4.28 -18.47 14.70
N LYS A 81 4.01 -19.51 15.47
CA LYS A 81 2.83 -19.53 16.35
C LYS A 81 2.89 -18.40 17.38
N ALA A 82 4.04 -18.26 18.07
CA ALA A 82 4.23 -17.19 19.05
C ALA A 82 4.08 -15.79 18.42
N PHE A 83 4.59 -15.59 17.20
CA PHE A 83 4.37 -14.38 16.43
C PHE A 83 2.89 -14.14 16.20
N ARG A 84 2.16 -15.12 15.64
CA ARG A 84 0.72 -15.01 15.35
C ARG A 84 -0.10 -14.68 16.59
N ASP A 85 0.15 -15.35 17.69
CA ASP A 85 -0.53 -15.11 18.97
C ASP A 85 -0.27 -13.67 19.45
N SER A 86 0.99 -13.20 19.39
CA SER A 86 1.37 -11.84 19.85
C SER A 86 0.88 -10.70 18.95
N THR A 87 0.58 -10.98 17.68
CA THR A 87 0.10 -9.97 16.70
C THR A 87 -1.37 -10.13 16.35
N ALA A 88 -2.12 -10.93 17.11
CA ALA A 88 -3.49 -11.31 16.78
C ALA A 88 -4.42 -10.09 16.65
N SER A 89 -4.40 -9.16 17.62
CA SER A 89 -5.26 -7.96 17.59
C SER A 89 -4.94 -7.03 16.42
N ILE A 90 -3.66 -6.92 16.04
CA ILE A 90 -3.23 -6.14 14.87
C ILE A 90 -3.77 -6.80 13.60
N THR A 91 -3.64 -8.13 13.48
CA THR A 91 -4.11 -8.88 12.31
C THR A 91 -5.63 -8.85 12.20
N GLU A 92 -6.33 -8.87 13.34
CA GLU A 92 -7.78 -8.74 13.42
C GLU A 92 -8.24 -7.37 12.93
N LEU A 93 -7.59 -6.27 13.36
CA LEU A 93 -7.84 -4.93 12.83
C LEU A 93 -7.66 -4.87 11.31
N GLU A 94 -6.52 -5.35 10.80
CA GLU A 94 -6.19 -5.32 9.36
C GLU A 94 -7.28 -6.00 8.51
N ARG A 95 -7.69 -7.21 8.93
CA ARG A 95 -8.70 -8.00 8.21
C ARG A 95 -10.10 -7.45 8.41
N GLY A 96 -10.45 -7.06 9.63
CA GLY A 96 -11.77 -6.57 10.00
C GLY A 96 -12.12 -5.29 9.26
N VAL A 97 -11.25 -4.26 9.32
CA VAL A 97 -11.47 -2.99 8.61
C VAL A 97 -11.59 -3.22 7.10
N SER A 98 -10.69 -4.02 6.52
CA SER A 98 -10.77 -4.32 5.08
C SER A 98 -12.09 -5.00 4.70
N LYS A 99 -12.53 -5.99 5.50
CA LYS A 99 -13.81 -6.68 5.29
C LYS A 99 -15.00 -5.73 5.43
N GLN A 100 -15.00 -4.88 6.45
CA GLN A 100 -16.07 -3.93 6.72
C GLN A 100 -16.21 -2.90 5.60
N VAL A 101 -15.09 -2.31 5.17
CA VAL A 101 -15.08 -1.38 4.04
C VAL A 101 -15.52 -2.06 2.74
N MET A 102 -15.04 -3.27 2.44
CA MET A 102 -15.51 -4.00 1.26
C MET A 102 -17.02 -4.28 1.32
N GLY A 103 -17.54 -4.68 2.48
CA GLY A 103 -18.96 -4.90 2.70
C GLY A 103 -19.79 -3.63 2.52
N TYR A 104 -19.33 -2.51 3.08
CA TYR A 104 -19.98 -1.21 2.91
C TYR A 104 -20.01 -0.76 1.46
N MET A 105 -18.86 -0.80 0.77
CA MET A 105 -18.79 -0.34 -0.62
C MET A 105 -19.63 -1.21 -1.57
N ARG A 106 -19.87 -2.48 -1.23
CA ARG A 106 -20.72 -3.38 -2.03
C ARG A 106 -22.21 -3.19 -1.75
N ASP A 107 -22.58 -3.13 -0.47
CA ASP A 107 -23.97 -3.28 -0.03
C ASP A 107 -24.58 -2.01 0.61
N GLY A 108 -23.79 -0.95 0.83
CA GLY A 108 -24.28 0.32 1.38
C GLY A 108 -24.85 0.23 2.79
N ARG A 109 -24.53 -0.82 3.54
CA ARG A 109 -25.07 -1.08 4.88
C ARG A 109 -24.37 -0.22 5.91
N GLN A 110 -25.10 0.68 6.54
CA GLN A 110 -24.57 1.66 7.48
C GLN A 110 -23.81 1.02 8.64
N GLU A 111 -24.25 -0.15 9.11
CA GLU A 111 -23.60 -0.89 10.19
C GLU A 111 -22.16 -1.28 9.87
N GLN A 112 -21.83 -1.52 8.59
CA GLN A 112 -20.45 -1.84 8.17
C GLN A 112 -19.56 -0.58 8.20
N LEU A 113 -20.09 0.58 7.81
CA LEU A 113 -19.38 1.86 7.89
C LEU A 113 -19.13 2.23 9.36
N ASP A 114 -20.18 2.20 10.18
CA ASP A 114 -20.08 2.51 11.60
C ASP A 114 -19.09 1.59 12.31
N CYS A 115 -19.08 0.30 11.95
CA CYS A 115 -18.12 -0.66 12.48
C CYS A 115 -16.67 -0.30 12.13
N ALA A 116 -16.39 -0.03 10.85
CA ALA A 116 -15.06 0.35 10.39
C ALA A 116 -14.57 1.63 11.08
N LEU A 117 -15.43 2.65 11.15
CA LEU A 117 -15.09 3.92 11.80
C LEU A 117 -14.88 3.75 13.31
N THR A 118 -15.70 2.93 13.99
CA THR A 118 -15.53 2.64 15.42
C THR A 118 -14.21 1.94 15.70
N TRP A 119 -13.86 0.93 14.90
CA TRP A 119 -12.59 0.21 15.04
C TRP A 119 -11.39 1.13 14.83
N LEU A 120 -11.39 1.92 13.76
CA LEU A 120 -10.32 2.87 13.46
C LEU A 120 -10.21 3.97 14.53
N THR A 121 -11.33 4.55 14.95
CA THR A 121 -11.37 5.58 16.00
C THR A 121 -10.83 5.05 17.32
N THR A 122 -11.20 3.83 17.71
CA THR A 122 -10.72 3.19 18.96
C THR A 122 -9.20 3.03 18.95
N TRP A 123 -8.63 2.60 17.81
CA TRP A 123 -7.17 2.47 17.68
C TRP A 123 -6.45 3.82 17.60
N ALA A 124 -7.06 4.80 16.95
CA ALA A 124 -6.54 6.16 16.86
C ALA A 124 -6.51 6.86 18.24
N GLN A 125 -7.58 6.75 19.03
CA GLN A 125 -7.66 7.32 20.38
C GLN A 125 -6.62 6.74 21.34
N ALA A 126 -6.28 5.46 21.16
CA ALA A 126 -5.29 4.77 21.96
C ALA A 126 -3.84 5.06 21.53
N ASP A 127 -3.62 5.87 20.47
CA ASP A 127 -2.31 6.08 19.85
C ASP A 127 -1.61 4.73 19.52
N ALA A 128 -2.41 3.76 19.07
CA ALA A 128 -1.95 2.40 18.87
C ALA A 128 -0.84 2.32 17.81
N LEU A 129 0.07 1.35 17.98
CA LEU A 129 1.23 1.10 17.12
C LEU A 129 2.27 2.23 17.09
N LEU A 130 2.20 3.26 17.94
CA LEU A 130 3.18 4.35 17.95
C LEU A 130 4.44 4.10 18.82
N SER A 131 4.56 2.93 19.45
CA SER A 131 5.72 2.59 20.31
C SER A 131 7.07 2.70 19.59
N THR A 132 7.98 3.54 20.09
CA THR A 132 9.34 3.69 19.55
C THR A 132 10.31 2.61 20.03
N ASP A 133 9.88 1.72 20.93
CA ASP A 133 10.61 0.51 21.30
C ASP A 133 10.17 -0.64 20.39
N PHE A 134 10.99 -0.95 19.39
CA PHE A 134 10.66 -1.93 18.38
C PHE A 134 11.86 -2.74 17.89
N ASN A 135 11.57 -3.94 17.37
CA ASN A 135 12.50 -4.69 16.53
C ASN A 135 12.05 -4.68 15.06
N HIS A 136 12.81 -5.35 14.17
CA HIS A 136 12.48 -5.38 12.74
C HIS A 136 11.07 -5.96 12.45
N THR A 137 10.66 -6.99 13.19
CA THR A 137 9.32 -7.58 13.06
C THR A 137 8.25 -6.58 13.51
N GLY A 138 8.49 -5.87 14.61
CA GLY A 138 7.65 -4.81 15.14
C GLY A 138 7.36 -3.67 14.18
N LYS A 139 8.40 -3.00 13.70
CA LYS A 139 8.24 -1.93 12.70
C LYS A 139 7.63 -2.44 11.39
N SER A 140 7.78 -3.73 11.09
CA SER A 140 7.09 -4.35 9.95
C SER A 140 5.58 -4.50 10.20
N MET A 141 5.16 -4.88 11.40
CA MET A 141 3.74 -4.92 11.78
C MET A 141 3.11 -3.53 11.73
N ARG A 142 3.80 -2.49 12.23
CA ARG A 142 3.34 -1.09 12.12
C ARG A 142 2.99 -0.73 10.67
N LYS A 143 3.96 -0.88 9.75
CA LYS A 143 3.75 -0.47 8.36
C LYS A 143 2.72 -1.33 7.64
N TRP A 144 2.65 -2.65 7.90
CA TRP A 144 1.59 -3.47 7.30
C TRP A 144 0.21 -3.07 7.79
N ALA A 145 0.03 -2.87 9.09
CA ALA A 145 -1.23 -2.42 9.64
C ALA A 145 -1.64 -1.07 9.05
N LEU A 146 -0.74 -0.08 9.05
CA LEU A 146 -0.97 1.22 8.42
C LEU A 146 -1.39 1.09 6.96
N GLY A 147 -0.67 0.28 6.17
CA GLY A 147 -0.97 0.07 4.75
C GLY A 147 -2.35 -0.54 4.56
N SER A 148 -2.71 -1.55 5.35
CA SER A 148 -4.02 -2.21 5.30
C SER A 148 -5.16 -1.23 5.59
N VAL A 149 -5.07 -0.48 6.68
CA VAL A 149 -6.18 0.38 7.13
C VAL A 149 -6.30 1.67 6.32
N SER A 150 -5.18 2.33 5.99
CA SER A 150 -5.21 3.57 5.20
C SER A 150 -5.70 3.32 3.79
N SER A 151 -5.25 2.24 3.13
CA SER A 151 -5.69 1.92 1.77
C SER A 151 -7.14 1.46 1.68
N ALA A 152 -7.68 0.79 2.70
CA ALA A 152 -9.11 0.53 2.79
C ALA A 152 -9.89 1.84 2.99
N TYR A 153 -9.44 2.69 3.91
CA TYR A 153 -10.05 3.99 4.21
C TYR A 153 -10.15 4.92 2.98
N LEU A 154 -9.19 4.87 2.07
CA LEU A 154 -9.23 5.63 0.81
C LEU A 154 -10.53 5.40 0.01
N ARG A 155 -11.10 4.18 0.04
CA ARG A 155 -12.37 3.90 -0.63
C ARG A 155 -13.54 4.66 -0.01
N LEU A 156 -13.51 4.90 1.30
CA LEU A 156 -14.52 5.71 1.98
C LEU A 156 -14.28 7.21 1.74
N LYS A 157 -13.02 7.64 1.81
CA LYS A 157 -12.62 9.05 1.69
C LYS A 157 -12.93 9.64 0.32
N PHE A 158 -12.68 8.88 -0.75
CA PHE A 158 -12.77 9.38 -2.12
C PHE A 158 -14.02 8.94 -2.88
N SER A 159 -14.83 8.01 -2.35
CA SER A 159 -16.07 7.60 -3.03
C SER A 159 -16.99 8.79 -3.30
N GLU A 160 -17.56 8.83 -4.50
CA GLU A 160 -18.58 9.81 -4.90
C GLU A 160 -19.84 9.77 -4.01
N SER A 161 -20.11 8.64 -3.35
CA SER A 161 -21.19 8.52 -2.36
C SER A 161 -20.96 9.34 -1.09
N LYS A 162 -19.74 9.88 -0.89
CA LYS A 162 -19.35 10.74 0.25
C LYS A 162 -19.76 10.17 1.62
N PRO A 163 -19.45 8.89 1.92
CA PRO A 163 -19.92 8.24 3.13
C PRO A 163 -19.41 8.89 4.42
N LEU A 164 -18.29 9.62 4.35
CA LEU A 164 -17.68 10.29 5.50
C LEU A 164 -18.20 11.71 5.76
N ALA A 165 -19.15 12.21 4.95
CA ALA A 165 -19.63 13.60 5.08
C ALA A 165 -20.21 13.93 6.47
N ALA A 166 -20.86 12.95 7.11
CA ALA A 166 -21.42 13.09 8.46
C ALA A 166 -20.40 12.79 9.59
N TYR A 167 -19.16 12.42 9.25
CA TYR A 167 -18.18 11.87 10.18
C TYR A 167 -16.90 12.70 10.25
N GLY A 168 -17.01 14.03 10.12
CA GLY A 168 -15.85 14.94 10.05
C GLY A 168 -14.89 14.79 11.24
N THR A 169 -15.40 14.77 12.47
CA THR A 169 -14.58 14.65 13.68
C THR A 169 -13.86 13.29 13.78
N GLN A 170 -14.56 12.19 13.48
CA GLN A 170 -13.96 10.85 13.47
C GLN A 170 -12.91 10.72 12.36
N SER A 171 -13.22 11.24 11.16
CA SER A 171 -12.31 11.23 10.02
C SER A 171 -11.02 11.99 10.34
N ALA A 172 -11.12 13.19 10.90
CA ALA A 172 -9.95 13.97 11.32
C ALA A 172 -9.09 13.24 12.36
N LEU A 173 -9.70 12.53 13.32
CA LEU A 173 -8.97 11.75 14.31
C LEU A 173 -8.23 10.56 13.70
N ILE A 174 -8.91 9.82 12.83
CA ILE A 174 -8.33 8.67 12.11
C ILE A 174 -7.19 9.13 11.21
N GLU A 175 -7.38 10.19 10.43
CA GLU A 175 -6.39 10.76 9.52
C GLU A 175 -5.16 11.31 10.28
N SER A 176 -5.37 11.93 11.44
CA SER A 176 -4.27 12.35 12.32
C SER A 176 -3.44 11.16 12.82
N TRP A 177 -4.09 10.07 13.24
CA TRP A 177 -3.39 8.85 13.63
C TRP A 177 -2.62 8.21 12.47
N PHE A 178 -3.21 8.18 11.27
CA PHE A 178 -2.50 7.73 10.06
C PHE A 178 -1.27 8.60 9.79
N ALA A 179 -1.38 9.93 9.88
CA ALA A 179 -0.24 10.82 9.68
C ALA A 179 0.90 10.55 10.68
N LYS A 180 0.59 10.42 11.98
CA LYS A 180 1.59 10.06 13.01
C LYS A 180 2.28 8.74 12.70
N LEU A 181 1.52 7.71 12.29
CA LEU A 181 2.09 6.42 11.91
C LEU A 181 2.93 6.53 10.63
N GLY A 182 2.49 7.28 9.63
CA GLY A 182 3.22 7.53 8.39
C GLY A 182 4.58 8.17 8.65
N GLU A 183 4.61 9.23 9.46
CA GLU A 183 5.85 9.88 9.90
C GLU A 183 6.77 8.91 10.65
N GLN A 184 6.22 8.07 11.52
CA GLN A 184 7.01 7.07 12.22
C GLN A 184 7.53 5.98 11.27
N VAL A 185 6.75 5.55 10.28
CA VAL A 185 7.20 4.60 9.26
C VAL A 185 8.31 5.20 8.39
N VAL A 186 8.24 6.49 8.05
CA VAL A 186 9.36 7.19 7.39
C VAL A 186 10.63 7.08 8.24
N LYS A 187 10.57 7.35 9.54
CA LYS A 187 11.72 7.21 10.47
C LYS A 187 12.23 5.77 10.55
N ASP A 188 11.32 4.78 10.59
CA ASP A 188 11.64 3.37 10.72
C ASP A 188 12.41 2.79 9.51
N TRP A 189 12.24 3.39 8.33
CA TRP A 189 12.71 2.84 7.05
C TRP A 189 13.61 3.77 6.24
N SER A 190 13.88 4.99 6.71
CA SER A 190 14.85 5.92 6.10
C SER A 190 16.30 5.57 6.45
N TYR A 191 17.23 6.06 5.63
CA TYR A 191 18.68 5.96 5.84
C TYR A 191 19.24 4.53 5.98
N LEU A 192 18.52 3.54 5.44
CA LEU A 192 19.01 2.16 5.39
C LEU A 192 20.08 2.02 4.29
N PRO A 193 21.17 1.29 4.54
CA PRO A 193 22.12 0.97 3.47
C PRO A 193 21.41 0.09 2.43
N LEU A 194 21.72 0.27 1.13
CA LEU A 194 21.05 -0.43 0.03
C LEU A 194 20.99 -1.96 0.20
N LYS A 195 21.98 -2.57 0.86
CA LYS A 195 22.00 -4.02 1.18
C LYS A 195 20.88 -4.47 2.14
N GLN A 196 20.22 -3.54 2.82
CA GLN A 196 19.08 -3.76 3.73
C GLN A 196 17.75 -3.27 3.15
N VAL A 197 17.76 -2.51 2.04
CA VAL A 197 16.54 -2.06 1.35
C VAL A 197 16.01 -3.22 0.50
N ASN A 198 14.87 -3.78 0.86
CA ASN A 198 14.27 -4.92 0.19
C ASN A 198 12.74 -4.75 0.16
N ASN A 199 11.99 -5.80 -0.15
CA ASN A 199 10.52 -5.80 -0.19
C ASN A 199 9.87 -5.15 1.04
N HIS A 200 10.47 -5.24 2.23
CA HIS A 200 9.93 -4.54 3.39
C HIS A 200 9.93 -3.02 3.22
N SER A 201 10.98 -2.43 2.64
CA SER A 201 11.02 -0.98 2.38
C SER A 201 9.96 -0.59 1.34
N TYR A 202 9.73 -1.42 0.31
CA TYR A 202 8.69 -1.15 -0.69
C TYR A 202 7.29 -1.22 -0.06
N TRP A 203 7.02 -2.22 0.78
CA TRP A 203 5.77 -2.30 1.55
C TRP A 203 5.59 -1.13 2.51
N ALA A 204 6.67 -0.58 3.07
CA ALA A 204 6.60 0.63 3.89
C ALA A 204 6.26 1.87 3.05
N ALA A 205 6.89 2.00 1.89
CA ALA A 205 6.59 3.05 0.91
C ALA A 205 5.14 3.02 0.43
N TRP A 206 4.57 1.83 0.22
CA TRP A 206 3.14 1.71 -0.09
C TRP A 206 2.26 2.24 1.04
N SER A 207 2.53 1.84 2.29
CA SER A 207 1.75 2.31 3.43
C SER A 207 1.83 3.82 3.62
N VAL A 208 3.00 4.41 3.39
CA VAL A 208 3.19 5.86 3.44
C VAL A 208 2.51 6.55 2.25
N MET A 209 2.49 5.95 1.06
CA MET A 209 1.80 6.50 -0.12
C MET A 209 0.29 6.57 0.11
N ALA A 210 -0.32 5.48 0.57
CA ALA A 210 -1.74 5.44 0.90
C ALA A 210 -2.10 6.46 2.00
N THR A 211 -1.23 6.62 3.00
CA THR A 211 -1.36 7.62 4.06
C THR A 211 -1.24 9.04 3.51
N ALA A 212 -0.29 9.30 2.63
CA ALA A 212 -0.05 10.60 2.03
C ALA A 212 -1.29 11.11 1.29
N VAL A 213 -1.93 10.24 0.49
CA VAL A 213 -3.17 10.58 -0.21
C VAL A 213 -4.34 10.73 0.77
N ALA A 214 -4.47 9.85 1.77
CA ALA A 214 -5.55 9.94 2.75
C ALA A 214 -5.51 11.24 3.58
N THR A 215 -4.31 11.78 3.81
CA THR A 215 -4.06 12.93 4.69
C THR A 215 -3.61 14.19 3.94
N ASN A 216 -3.55 14.14 2.61
CA ASN A 216 -3.02 15.19 1.74
C ASN A 216 -1.62 15.70 2.16
N ARG A 217 -0.70 14.77 2.49
CA ARG A 217 0.67 15.06 2.96
C ARG A 217 1.70 14.86 1.86
N GLN A 218 2.11 15.95 1.22
CA GLN A 218 3.07 15.94 0.10
C GLN A 218 4.45 15.37 0.49
N ASP A 219 4.94 15.66 1.70
CA ASP A 219 6.22 15.15 2.20
C ASP A 219 6.25 13.61 2.32
N LEU A 220 5.12 13.02 2.73
CA LEU A 220 4.96 11.57 2.77
C LEU A 220 4.88 10.98 1.35
N PHE A 221 4.18 11.65 0.45
CA PHE A 221 4.09 11.25 -0.96
C PHE A 221 5.47 11.24 -1.63
N ASP A 222 6.23 12.32 -1.47
CA ASP A 222 7.56 12.48 -2.05
C ASP A 222 8.53 11.41 -1.52
N TRP A 223 8.47 11.10 -0.23
CA TRP A 223 9.25 10.01 0.36
C TRP A 223 8.90 8.66 -0.27
N SER A 224 7.62 8.35 -0.46
CA SER A 224 7.19 7.11 -1.09
C SER A 224 7.62 6.99 -2.55
N VAL A 225 7.56 8.10 -3.30
CA VAL A 225 8.09 8.17 -4.67
C VAL A 225 9.59 7.88 -4.68
N GLU A 226 10.35 8.49 -3.76
CA GLU A 226 11.80 8.25 -3.68
C GLU A 226 12.11 6.78 -3.32
N GLN A 227 11.36 6.17 -2.39
CA GLN A 227 11.54 4.75 -2.08
C GLN A 227 11.22 3.84 -3.28
N PHE A 228 10.25 4.21 -4.13
CA PHE A 228 10.04 3.52 -5.40
C PHE A 228 11.28 3.63 -6.30
N ARG A 229 11.84 4.84 -6.47
CA ARG A 229 13.04 5.05 -7.30
C ARG A 229 14.22 4.23 -6.79
N VAL A 230 14.43 4.16 -5.49
CA VAL A 230 15.45 3.28 -4.90
C VAL A 230 15.18 1.83 -5.28
N GLY A 231 13.95 1.34 -5.11
CA GLY A 231 13.56 -0.02 -5.50
C GLY A 231 13.74 -0.30 -7.00
N ALA A 232 13.34 0.61 -7.86
CA ALA A 232 13.51 0.53 -9.31
C ALA A 232 15.00 0.44 -9.69
N ASN A 233 15.87 1.24 -9.08
CA ASN A 233 17.32 1.20 -9.31
C ASN A 233 18.01 -0.04 -8.73
N GLN A 234 17.35 -0.82 -7.88
CA GLN A 234 17.84 -2.13 -7.45
C GLN A 234 17.53 -3.26 -8.43
N VAL A 235 16.61 -3.06 -9.38
CA VAL A 235 16.30 -4.05 -10.41
C VAL A 235 17.45 -4.09 -11.42
N ASP A 236 18.16 -5.21 -11.46
CA ASP A 236 19.28 -5.39 -12.38
C ASP A 236 18.84 -5.46 -13.85
N ASP A 237 19.80 -5.50 -14.78
CA ASP A 237 19.55 -5.57 -16.22
C ASP A 237 18.75 -6.80 -16.66
N GLN A 238 18.68 -7.83 -15.82
CA GLN A 238 17.96 -9.07 -16.09
C GLN A 238 16.59 -9.12 -15.39
N GLY A 239 16.23 -8.11 -14.59
CA GLY A 239 14.98 -8.02 -13.85
C GLY A 239 15.00 -8.65 -12.46
N PHE A 240 16.17 -8.96 -11.91
CA PHE A 240 16.29 -9.48 -10.55
C PHE A 240 16.53 -8.36 -9.53
N LEU A 241 16.07 -8.60 -8.31
CA LEU A 241 16.37 -7.82 -7.12
C LEU A 241 17.45 -8.55 -6.30
N PRO A 242 18.68 -8.00 -6.19
CA PRO A 242 19.78 -8.68 -5.49
C PRO A 242 19.47 -9.07 -4.05
N ASN A 243 18.68 -8.26 -3.32
CA ASN A 243 18.32 -8.57 -1.93
C ASN A 243 17.25 -9.66 -1.81
N GLU A 244 16.42 -9.86 -2.83
CA GLU A 244 15.44 -10.94 -2.87
C GLU A 244 16.08 -12.25 -3.34
N LEU A 245 17.11 -12.21 -4.21
CA LEU A 245 17.89 -13.39 -4.58
C LEU A 245 18.57 -14.05 -3.36
N LYS A 246 18.96 -13.25 -2.36
CA LYS A 246 19.55 -13.75 -1.09
C LYS A 246 18.61 -14.67 -0.30
N ARG A 247 17.32 -14.73 -0.65
CA ARG A 247 16.31 -15.59 -0.01
C ARG A 247 16.32 -17.04 -0.52
N LYS A 248 17.33 -17.41 -1.32
CA LYS A 248 17.63 -18.79 -1.76
C LYS A 248 16.41 -19.43 -2.42
N GLN A 249 15.86 -20.51 -1.86
CA GLN A 249 14.69 -21.21 -2.37
C GLN A 249 13.43 -20.33 -2.43
N ARG A 250 13.40 -19.20 -1.72
CA ARG A 250 12.26 -18.27 -1.74
C ARG A 250 12.49 -17.07 -2.66
N ALA A 251 13.57 -17.02 -3.42
CA ALA A 251 13.92 -15.86 -4.23
C ALA A 251 12.77 -15.43 -5.16
N LEU A 252 12.20 -16.36 -5.93
CA LEU A 252 11.10 -16.06 -6.85
C LEU A 252 9.84 -15.54 -6.13
N SER A 253 9.45 -16.18 -5.02
CA SER A 253 8.27 -15.73 -4.26
C SER A 253 8.48 -14.35 -3.63
N TYR A 254 9.71 -14.01 -3.24
CA TYR A 254 10.05 -12.67 -2.74
C TYR A 254 10.12 -11.61 -3.84
N HIS A 255 10.53 -11.96 -5.06
CA HIS A 255 10.40 -11.04 -6.21
C HIS A 255 8.92 -10.77 -6.52
N ASN A 256 8.08 -11.82 -6.54
CA ASN A 256 6.64 -11.64 -6.69
C ASN A 256 6.04 -10.80 -5.55
N TYR A 257 6.53 -10.97 -4.31
CA TYR A 257 6.06 -10.20 -3.15
C TYR A 257 6.50 -8.72 -3.15
N ALA A 258 7.51 -8.35 -3.95
CA ALA A 258 7.94 -6.97 -4.14
C ALA A 258 7.04 -6.19 -5.13
N LEU A 259 6.38 -6.87 -6.07
CA LEU A 259 5.57 -6.25 -7.12
C LEU A 259 4.33 -5.48 -6.61
N PRO A 260 3.50 -6.00 -5.68
CA PRO A 260 2.30 -5.31 -5.26
C PRO A 260 2.51 -3.89 -4.73
N PRO A 261 3.40 -3.64 -3.75
CA PRO A 261 3.60 -2.28 -3.27
C PRO A 261 4.19 -1.37 -4.35
N LEU A 262 5.13 -1.86 -5.19
CA LEU A 262 5.74 -1.06 -6.26
C LEU A 262 4.70 -0.65 -7.31
N ALA A 263 3.86 -1.58 -7.78
CA ALA A 263 2.83 -1.28 -8.76
C ALA A 263 1.76 -0.32 -8.20
N MET A 264 1.38 -0.47 -6.92
CA MET A 264 0.45 0.46 -6.28
C MET A 264 1.05 1.87 -6.14
N ILE A 265 2.32 1.99 -5.73
CA ILE A 265 3.00 3.30 -5.64
C ILE A 265 3.05 3.97 -7.01
N ALA A 266 3.44 3.25 -8.06
CA ALA A 266 3.49 3.79 -9.42
C ALA A 266 2.11 4.23 -9.93
N SER A 267 1.05 3.49 -9.61
CA SER A 267 -0.32 3.87 -10.00
C SER A 267 -0.80 5.13 -9.29
N PHE A 268 -0.54 5.25 -7.99
CA PHE A 268 -0.86 6.46 -7.23
C PHE A 268 -0.02 7.66 -7.67
N ALA A 269 1.27 7.45 -7.96
CA ALA A 269 2.14 8.49 -8.49
C ALA A 269 1.63 9.01 -9.84
N GLN A 270 1.22 8.11 -10.74
CA GLN A 270 0.65 8.47 -12.04
C GLN A 270 -0.62 9.32 -11.91
N ALA A 271 -1.52 8.97 -10.97
CA ALA A 271 -2.72 9.77 -10.69
C ALA A 271 -2.40 11.22 -10.23
N ASN A 272 -1.19 11.43 -9.69
CA ASN A 272 -0.69 12.73 -9.25
C ASN A 272 0.37 13.31 -10.20
N ASN A 273 0.34 12.93 -11.47
CA ASN A 273 1.21 13.45 -12.54
C ASN A 273 2.71 13.15 -12.35
N VAL A 274 3.06 12.11 -11.61
CA VAL A 274 4.44 11.61 -11.49
C VAL A 274 4.55 10.26 -12.20
N ASP A 275 5.16 10.25 -13.38
CA ASP A 275 5.36 9.01 -14.15
C ASP A 275 6.61 8.25 -13.67
N LEU A 276 6.39 7.12 -12.98
CA LEU A 276 7.45 6.25 -12.50
C LEU A 276 7.71 5.03 -13.39
N ARG A 277 7.01 4.91 -14.52
CA ARG A 277 7.06 3.69 -15.34
C ARG A 277 8.40 3.50 -16.04
N THR A 278 9.08 4.60 -16.38
CA THR A 278 10.33 4.62 -17.14
C THR A 278 11.58 4.57 -16.25
N GLU A 279 11.42 4.65 -14.93
CA GLU A 279 12.51 4.62 -13.95
C GLU A 279 13.41 3.40 -14.15
N ASN A 280 14.73 3.64 -14.21
CA ASN A 280 15.75 2.63 -14.51
C ASN A 280 15.39 1.71 -15.71
N ARG A 281 15.11 2.34 -16.87
CA ARG A 281 14.81 1.66 -18.15
C ARG A 281 13.67 0.65 -17.98
N ASP A 282 12.53 1.13 -17.48
CA ASP A 282 11.32 0.33 -17.26
C ASP A 282 11.49 -0.79 -16.22
N ALA A 283 12.15 -0.50 -15.10
CA ALA A 283 12.50 -1.49 -14.08
C ALA A 283 11.31 -2.29 -13.54
N LEU A 284 10.16 -1.65 -13.30
CA LEU A 284 8.97 -2.34 -12.82
C LEU A 284 8.44 -3.35 -13.85
N SER A 285 8.41 -2.98 -15.14
CA SER A 285 8.05 -3.88 -16.24
C SER A 285 9.04 -5.04 -16.37
N ARG A 286 10.35 -4.74 -16.29
CA ARG A 286 11.42 -5.74 -16.36
C ARG A 286 11.33 -6.75 -15.22
N LEU A 287 11.09 -6.28 -13.99
CA LEU A 287 10.86 -7.14 -12.81
C LEU A 287 9.61 -8.00 -12.98
N ALA A 288 8.49 -7.42 -13.41
CA ALA A 288 7.23 -8.15 -13.62
C ALA A 288 7.39 -9.26 -14.66
N LYS A 289 8.02 -8.96 -15.80
CA LYS A 289 8.34 -9.94 -16.84
C LYS A 289 9.21 -11.06 -16.29
N ARG A 290 10.27 -10.73 -15.55
CA ARG A 290 11.15 -11.73 -14.92
C ARG A 290 10.38 -12.66 -13.97
N VAL A 291 9.47 -12.13 -13.17
CA VAL A 291 8.62 -12.94 -12.28
C VAL A 291 7.68 -13.85 -13.08
N MET A 292 7.00 -13.34 -14.11
CA MET A 292 6.11 -14.14 -14.96
C MET A 292 6.86 -15.28 -15.64
N GLU A 293 8.04 -15.01 -16.20
CA GLU A 293 8.93 -16.03 -16.76
C GLU A 293 9.33 -17.07 -15.71
N GLY A 294 9.69 -16.62 -14.50
CA GLY A 294 10.08 -17.50 -13.40
C GLY A 294 8.95 -18.40 -12.87
N VAL A 295 7.71 -17.92 -12.89
CA VAL A 295 6.52 -18.71 -12.52
C VAL A 295 6.28 -19.83 -13.52
N ASN A 296 6.45 -19.55 -14.82
CA ASN A 296 6.34 -20.56 -15.88
C ASN A 296 7.53 -21.54 -15.85
N ASN A 297 8.75 -21.02 -15.69
CA ASN A 297 9.98 -21.80 -15.61
C ASN A 297 10.96 -21.23 -14.56
N PRO A 298 11.10 -21.88 -13.39
CA PRO A 298 11.93 -21.36 -12.30
C PRO A 298 13.43 -21.59 -12.48
N ALA A 299 13.90 -22.13 -13.61
CA ALA A 299 15.30 -22.52 -13.83
C ALA A 299 16.28 -21.35 -13.64
N ASP A 300 15.97 -20.17 -14.18
CA ASP A 300 16.83 -18.98 -14.06
C ASP A 300 16.96 -18.52 -12.60
N PHE A 301 15.85 -18.51 -11.86
CA PHE A 301 15.85 -18.21 -10.43
C PHE A 301 16.62 -19.26 -9.63
N ALA A 302 16.44 -20.55 -9.96
CA ALA A 302 17.15 -21.62 -9.28
C ALA A 302 18.66 -21.52 -9.49
N LYS A 303 19.09 -21.20 -10.73
CA LYS A 303 20.49 -20.96 -11.08
C LYS A 303 21.05 -19.74 -10.35
N LYS A 304 20.36 -18.60 -10.37
CA LYS A 304 20.81 -17.35 -9.73
C LYS A 304 20.84 -17.42 -8.21
N ALA A 305 19.86 -18.10 -7.59
CA ALA A 305 19.76 -18.23 -6.14
C ALA A 305 20.50 -19.46 -5.57
N GLY A 306 21.06 -20.33 -6.44
CA GLY A 306 21.77 -21.55 -6.05
C GLY A 306 20.91 -22.62 -5.36
N LYS A 307 19.58 -22.53 -5.48
CA LYS A 307 18.61 -23.46 -4.86
C LYS A 307 17.35 -23.61 -5.71
N LYS A 308 16.78 -24.82 -5.75
CA LYS A 308 15.43 -25.06 -6.29
C LYS A 308 14.43 -24.13 -5.60
N GLN A 309 13.52 -23.54 -6.37
CA GLN A 309 12.54 -22.58 -5.87
C GLN A 309 11.33 -23.27 -5.21
N ASP A 310 10.87 -22.71 -4.10
CA ASP A 310 9.63 -23.04 -3.41
C ASP A 310 8.47 -22.31 -4.10
N MET A 311 7.64 -23.09 -4.80
CA MET A 311 6.52 -22.57 -5.59
C MET A 311 5.22 -22.45 -4.79
N THR A 312 5.20 -22.78 -3.50
CA THR A 312 3.98 -22.85 -2.69
C THR A 312 3.21 -21.52 -2.70
N ASP A 313 3.91 -20.42 -2.45
CA ASP A 313 3.31 -19.08 -2.41
C ASP A 313 2.80 -18.62 -3.79
N LEU A 314 3.41 -19.12 -4.87
CA LEU A 314 3.11 -18.73 -6.26
C LEU A 314 1.89 -19.47 -6.81
N LYS A 315 1.31 -20.39 -6.06
CA LYS A 315 0.04 -21.06 -6.37
C LYS A 315 -1.18 -20.36 -5.76
N ILE A 316 -0.97 -19.23 -5.07
CA ILE A 316 -2.02 -18.47 -4.41
C ILE A 316 -2.36 -17.27 -5.27
N ASP A 317 -3.53 -17.31 -5.91
CA ASP A 317 -4.01 -16.30 -6.87
C ASP A 317 -3.92 -14.87 -6.33
N ALA A 318 -4.35 -14.65 -5.08
CA ALA A 318 -4.31 -13.33 -4.43
C ALA A 318 -2.89 -12.72 -4.33
N LYS A 319 -1.81 -13.50 -4.50
CA LYS A 319 -0.43 -12.97 -4.54
C LYS A 319 -0.05 -12.33 -5.87
N TYR A 320 -0.93 -12.41 -6.87
CA TYR A 320 -0.78 -11.73 -8.16
C TYR A 320 -1.67 -10.49 -8.28
N ALA A 321 -2.22 -9.99 -7.16
CA ALA A 321 -3.02 -8.76 -7.13
C ALA A 321 -2.31 -7.53 -7.72
N TRP A 322 -0.97 -7.57 -7.83
CA TRP A 322 -0.18 -6.55 -8.51
C TRP A 322 -0.49 -6.42 -10.00
N LEU A 323 -1.05 -7.45 -10.63
CA LEU A 323 -1.50 -7.41 -12.03
C LEU A 323 -2.58 -6.35 -12.27
N GLU A 324 -3.37 -5.99 -11.26
CA GLU A 324 -4.41 -4.96 -11.37
C GLU A 324 -3.82 -3.57 -11.66
N PRO A 325 -3.05 -2.95 -10.74
CA PRO A 325 -2.41 -1.67 -11.05
C PRO A 325 -1.40 -1.79 -12.19
N TYR A 326 -0.70 -2.93 -12.32
CA TYR A 326 0.29 -3.13 -13.38
C TYR A 326 -0.33 -3.06 -14.79
N CYS A 327 -1.46 -3.72 -15.03
CA CYS A 327 -2.11 -3.68 -16.34
C CYS A 327 -2.91 -2.40 -16.60
N THR A 328 -3.08 -1.53 -15.60
CA THR A 328 -3.52 -0.14 -15.80
C THR A 328 -2.34 0.76 -16.18
N LEU A 329 -1.17 0.56 -15.56
CA LEU A 329 0.06 1.32 -15.83
C LEU A 329 0.66 1.00 -17.21
N TYR A 330 0.66 -0.29 -17.56
CA TYR A 330 1.21 -0.84 -18.79
C TYR A 330 0.11 -1.52 -19.59
N GLN A 331 0.10 -1.32 -20.91
CA GLN A 331 -0.81 -2.04 -21.79
C GLN A 331 -0.40 -3.52 -21.85
N CYS A 332 -0.99 -4.34 -20.98
CA CYS A 332 -0.73 -5.78 -20.92
C CYS A 332 -1.16 -6.49 -22.21
N GLY A 333 -0.35 -7.43 -22.68
CA GLY A 333 -0.69 -8.32 -23.79
C GLY A 333 -1.79 -9.32 -23.44
N ALA A 334 -2.37 -9.95 -24.47
CA ALA A 334 -3.51 -10.86 -24.32
C ALA A 334 -3.26 -12.01 -23.33
N ASP A 335 -2.07 -12.62 -23.33
CA ASP A 335 -1.74 -13.73 -22.43
C ASP A 335 -1.69 -13.28 -20.96
N THR A 336 -1.08 -12.14 -20.68
CA THR A 336 -1.05 -11.56 -19.32
C THR A 336 -2.45 -11.19 -18.85
N LEU A 337 -3.28 -10.62 -19.73
CA LEU A 337 -4.67 -10.31 -19.41
C LEU A 337 -5.49 -11.57 -19.13
N LYS A 338 -5.33 -12.63 -19.94
CA LYS A 338 -5.99 -13.91 -19.74
C LYS A 338 -5.57 -14.55 -18.40
N TRP A 339 -4.28 -14.49 -18.08
CA TRP A 339 -3.76 -14.98 -16.81
C TRP A 339 -4.31 -14.19 -15.62
N LYS A 340 -4.30 -12.85 -15.70
CA LYS A 340 -4.94 -11.96 -14.70
C LYS A 340 -6.40 -12.36 -14.48
N GLN A 341 -7.18 -12.48 -15.57
CA GLN A 341 -8.60 -12.82 -15.53
C GLN A 341 -8.89 -14.21 -14.94
N SER A 342 -7.99 -15.18 -15.14
CA SER A 342 -8.16 -16.52 -14.56
C SER A 342 -8.02 -16.56 -13.04
N MET A 343 -7.44 -15.52 -12.44
CA MET A 343 -7.18 -15.41 -11.00
C MET A 343 -8.02 -14.31 -10.31
N GLN A 344 -8.77 -13.52 -11.10
CA GLN A 344 -9.68 -12.53 -10.55
C GLN A 344 -10.88 -13.21 -9.85
N PRO A 345 -11.48 -12.57 -8.83
CA PRO A 345 -11.09 -11.27 -8.27
C PRO A 345 -9.96 -11.33 -7.23
N PHE A 346 -9.11 -10.29 -7.22
CA PHE A 346 -8.01 -10.15 -6.25
C PHE A 346 -8.44 -9.36 -5.02
N LYS A 347 -8.58 -10.07 -3.90
CA LYS A 347 -8.92 -9.49 -2.59
C LYS A 347 -7.75 -9.67 -1.62
N THR A 348 -7.15 -8.57 -1.20
CA THR A 348 -6.00 -8.56 -0.30
C THR A 348 -6.06 -7.38 0.66
N PHE A 349 -6.16 -7.69 1.96
CA PHE A 349 -6.35 -6.66 2.99
C PHE A 349 -5.18 -5.67 3.08
N ARG A 350 -3.95 -6.09 2.73
CA ARG A 350 -2.75 -5.23 2.78
C ARG A 350 -2.71 -4.13 1.72
N LEU A 351 -3.58 -4.21 0.71
CA LEU A 351 -3.72 -3.20 -0.33
C LEU A 351 -5.11 -2.54 -0.30
N GLY A 352 -5.89 -2.78 0.76
CA GLY A 352 -7.18 -2.11 0.98
C GLY A 352 -8.40 -2.96 0.64
N GLY A 353 -8.21 -4.24 0.30
CA GLY A 353 -9.28 -5.19 0.03
C GLY A 353 -9.38 -5.55 -1.44
N ASP A 354 -10.49 -5.21 -2.07
CA ASP A 354 -10.86 -5.65 -3.41
C ASP A 354 -10.21 -4.78 -4.49
N LEU A 355 -9.05 -5.20 -5.00
CA LEU A 355 -8.33 -4.45 -6.02
C LEU A 355 -8.97 -4.60 -7.39
N THR A 356 -9.58 -5.74 -7.69
CA THR A 356 -10.30 -5.95 -8.94
C THR A 356 -11.44 -4.96 -9.09
N ARG A 357 -12.18 -4.68 -8.02
CA ARG A 357 -13.21 -3.63 -8.05
C ARG A 357 -12.67 -2.24 -8.35
N VAL A 358 -11.47 -1.92 -7.89
CA VAL A 358 -10.86 -0.61 -8.11
C VAL A 358 -10.33 -0.48 -9.54
N TYR A 359 -9.63 -1.48 -10.07
CA TYR A 359 -8.91 -1.36 -11.34
C TYR A 359 -9.61 -2.00 -12.55
N ASP A 360 -10.50 -2.97 -12.32
CA ASP A 360 -11.21 -3.72 -13.36
C ASP A 360 -12.64 -4.10 -12.92
N PRO A 361 -13.51 -3.11 -12.66
CA PRO A 361 -14.87 -3.37 -12.15
C PRO A 361 -15.73 -4.21 -13.10
N LYS A 362 -15.36 -4.29 -14.39
CA LYS A 362 -16.07 -5.11 -15.39
C LYS A 362 -15.76 -6.62 -15.24
N ALA A 363 -14.70 -7.01 -14.54
CA ALA A 363 -14.38 -8.41 -14.31
C ALA A 363 -15.37 -9.06 -13.33
N GLU A 364 -15.71 -8.38 -12.23
CA GLU A 364 -16.61 -8.95 -11.22
C GLU A 364 -18.08 -9.06 -11.69
N SER A 365 -18.52 -8.24 -12.65
CA SER A 365 -19.87 -8.34 -13.21
C SER A 365 -20.10 -9.62 -14.04
N LYS A 366 -19.03 -10.30 -14.47
CA LYS A 366 -19.10 -11.56 -15.23
C LYS A 366 -19.32 -12.78 -14.33
N ASP A 367 -18.85 -12.75 -13.08
CA ASP A 367 -19.05 -13.85 -12.13
C ASP A 367 -20.44 -13.84 -11.46
N GLY A 368 -21.11 -12.68 -11.45
CA GLY A 368 -22.50 -12.55 -10.98
C GLY A 368 -23.54 -13.34 -11.79
N LYS A 369 -23.18 -13.88 -12.96
CA LYS A 369 -24.04 -14.76 -13.78
C LYS A 369 -23.82 -16.26 -13.55
N LYS A 370 -22.90 -16.67 -12.67
CA LYS A 370 -22.67 -18.09 -12.37
C LYS A 370 -23.44 -18.63 -11.17
N ASN A 371 -24.11 -17.76 -10.40
CA ASN A 371 -24.94 -18.15 -9.26
C ASN A 371 -26.32 -17.46 -9.29
N SER A 372 -27.02 -17.56 -10.42
CA SER A 372 -28.46 -17.27 -10.51
C SER A 372 -29.21 -18.49 -10.99
#